data_AF-A0A914FGP0-F1
#
_entry.id   AF-A0A914FGP0-F1
#
_cell.length_a   1.000
_cell.length_b   1.000
_cell.length_c   1.000
_cell.angle_alpha   90.00
_cell.angle_beta   90.00
_cell.angle_gamma   90.00
#
_symmetry.space_group_name_H-M   'P 1'
#
loop_
_entity.id
_entity.type
_entity.pdbx_description
1 polymer ?
#
loop_
_entity_poly.entity_id
_entity_poly.type
_entity_poly.pdbx_seq_one_letter_code
_entity_poly.pdbx_strand_id
1 'polypeptide(L)'
;MCRFFYEYGHCRRGHNCPHIHGKLCYNCALYAIHPDDYDGKIHQKNCETAKATMIRRYSEPSISKNCIICHGNIVEQLNRFAIMQSCNHVFCAPCIKRWRATTAHSKENTKSCPICRVISYQYIPSDYWIDDTNEKHELFFNHKQIVSKKLCRYLKNDPKWCPFGSKCIYSHSINSVEFSRGKPGVKPKNFSI
;
A
#
# COMPACT_ATOMS: atom_id res chain seq x y z
N MET A 1 -11.64 -17.93 7.63
CA MET A 1 -10.25 -17.90 7.13
C MET A 1 -9.37 -17.05 8.03
N CYS A 2 -8.18 -17.53 8.40
CA CYS A 2 -7.17 -16.77 9.15
C CYS A 2 -6.58 -15.69 8.25
N ARG A 3 -6.77 -14.41 8.62
CA ARG A 3 -6.27 -13.29 7.82
C ARG A 3 -4.75 -13.29 7.61
N PHE A 4 -3.98 -13.60 8.66
CA PHE A 4 -2.51 -13.59 8.56
C PHE A 4 -2.00 -14.70 7.64
N PHE A 5 -2.57 -15.91 7.75
CA PHE A 5 -2.19 -17.00 6.86
C PHE A 5 -2.63 -16.74 5.42
N TYR A 6 -3.84 -16.19 5.22
CA TYR A 6 -4.36 -15.81 3.91
C TYR A 6 -3.41 -14.89 3.12
N GLU A 7 -2.90 -13.83 3.77
CA GLU A 7 -2.05 -12.83 3.14
C GLU A 7 -0.56 -13.25 3.04
N TYR A 8 -0.04 -14.00 4.01
CA TYR A 8 1.41 -14.22 4.16
C TYR A 8 1.85 -15.69 4.14
N GLY A 9 0.92 -16.64 4.14
CA GLY A 9 1.23 -18.06 4.34
C GLY A 9 1.77 -18.40 5.73
N HIS A 10 1.71 -17.45 6.67
CA HIS A 10 2.25 -17.60 8.00
C HIS A 10 1.31 -17.05 9.06
N CYS A 11 1.09 -17.83 10.11
CA CYS A 11 0.31 -17.46 11.28
C CYS A 11 1.10 -17.83 12.54
N ARG A 12 1.31 -16.87 13.46
CA ARG A 12 2.05 -17.10 14.70
C ARG A 12 1.41 -18.16 15.61
N ARG A 13 0.10 -18.40 15.46
CA ARG A 13 -0.64 -19.42 16.20
C ARG A 13 -0.44 -20.84 15.62
N GLY A 14 0.18 -20.98 14.46
CA GLY A 14 0.44 -22.27 13.82
C GLY A 14 -0.81 -23.14 13.72
N HIS A 15 -0.67 -24.42 14.06
CA HIS A 15 -1.77 -25.39 14.09
C HIS A 15 -2.83 -25.10 15.17
N ASN A 16 -2.52 -24.29 16.17
CA ASN A 16 -3.46 -23.90 17.24
C ASN A 16 -4.33 -22.69 16.84
N CYS A 17 -4.30 -22.26 15.57
CA CYS A 17 -5.15 -21.18 15.11
C CYS A 17 -6.61 -21.66 15.01
N PRO A 18 -7.58 -20.99 15.67
CA PRO A 18 -9.00 -21.34 15.58
C PRO A 18 -9.62 -20.97 14.23
N HIS A 19 -8.84 -20.41 13.30
CA HIS A 19 -9.30 -19.99 11.98
C HIS A 19 -8.64 -20.82 10.89
N ILE A 20 -9.41 -21.11 9.85
CA ILE A 20 -9.01 -21.94 8.72
C ILE A 20 -7.81 -21.34 7.97
N HIS A 21 -6.78 -22.16 7.78
CA HIS A 21 -5.62 -21.90 6.92
C HIS A 21 -5.90 -22.52 5.55
N GLY A 22 -6.08 -21.71 4.51
CA GLY A 22 -6.38 -22.20 3.17
C GLY A 22 -5.15 -22.72 2.42
N LYS A 23 -5.36 -23.33 1.25
CA LYS A 23 -4.29 -23.67 0.30
C LYS A 23 -3.97 -22.49 -0.62
N LEU A 24 -2.74 -22.45 -1.14
CA LEU A 24 -2.27 -21.41 -2.07
C LEU A 24 -3.02 -21.50 -3.40
N CYS A 25 -3.62 -20.38 -3.82
CA CYS A 25 -4.08 -20.20 -5.19
C CYS A 25 -3.00 -19.49 -6.00
N TYR A 26 -2.54 -20.09 -7.09
CA TYR A 26 -1.53 -19.50 -7.96
C TYR A 26 -2.04 -18.30 -8.76
N ASN A 27 -3.36 -18.23 -9.00
CA ASN A 27 -3.95 -17.11 -9.72
C ASN A 27 -3.94 -15.82 -8.89
N CYS A 28 -4.34 -15.87 -7.62
CA CYS A 28 -4.34 -14.67 -6.76
C CYS A 28 -3.13 -14.58 -5.83
N ALA A 29 -2.25 -15.58 -5.80
CA ALA A 29 -1.10 -15.69 -4.90
C ALA A 29 -1.45 -15.57 -3.41
N LEU A 30 -2.68 -15.96 -3.03
CA LEU A 30 -3.18 -15.92 -1.66
C LEU A 30 -3.54 -17.33 -1.20
N TYR A 31 -3.46 -17.58 0.11
CA TYR A 31 -3.87 -18.86 0.72
C TYR A 31 -5.39 -18.90 0.88
N ALA A 32 -6.07 -18.85 -0.26
CA ALA A 32 -7.49 -18.52 -0.39
C ALA A 32 -8.39 -19.73 -0.67
N ILE A 33 -7.81 -20.89 -1.04
CA ILE A 33 -8.57 -22.10 -1.32
C ILE A 33 -9.01 -22.72 0.00
N HIS A 34 -10.32 -22.83 0.21
CA HIS A 34 -10.89 -23.42 1.40
C HIS A 34 -10.66 -24.94 1.42
N PRO A 35 -10.46 -25.59 2.58
CA PRO A 35 -10.35 -27.06 2.64
C PRO A 35 -11.55 -27.81 2.05
N ASP A 36 -12.76 -27.26 2.21
CA ASP A 36 -13.99 -27.82 1.63
C ASP A 36 -14.05 -27.70 0.10
N ASP A 37 -13.29 -26.77 -0.48
CA ASP A 37 -13.04 -26.66 -1.92
C ASP A 37 -11.80 -27.52 -2.24
N TYR A 38 -11.93 -28.83 -2.02
CA TYR A 38 -10.80 -29.76 -2.00
C TYR A 38 -9.96 -29.70 -3.28
N ASP A 39 -10.64 -29.57 -4.44
CA ASP A 39 -10.04 -29.45 -5.77
C ASP A 39 -9.77 -28.00 -6.20
N GLY A 40 -10.14 -27.02 -5.38
CA GLY A 40 -9.93 -25.59 -5.63
C GLY A 40 -10.78 -25.02 -6.77
N LYS A 41 -11.67 -25.79 -7.40
CA LYS A 41 -12.38 -25.37 -8.61
C LYS A 41 -13.35 -24.23 -8.33
N ILE A 42 -14.00 -24.22 -7.16
CA ILE A 42 -14.95 -23.17 -6.79
C ILE A 42 -14.18 -21.85 -6.64
N HIS A 43 -13.08 -21.86 -5.90
CA HIS A 43 -12.21 -20.69 -5.75
C HIS A 43 -11.64 -20.26 -7.10
N GLN A 44 -11.14 -21.19 -7.91
CA GLN A 44 -10.49 -20.90 -9.17
C GLN A 44 -11.44 -20.18 -10.14
N LYS A 45 -12.66 -20.69 -10.32
CA LYS A 45 -13.69 -20.05 -11.16
C LYS A 45 -14.05 -18.64 -10.65
N ASN A 46 -14.22 -18.50 -9.34
CA ASN A 46 -14.51 -17.20 -8.72
C ASN A 46 -13.32 -16.24 -8.87
N CYS A 47 -12.10 -16.74 -8.73
CA CYS A 47 -10.87 -15.98 -8.89
C CYS A 47 -10.73 -15.47 -10.33
N GLU A 48 -10.92 -16.32 -11.33
CA GLU A 48 -10.90 -15.96 -12.75
C GLU A 48 -11.99 -14.94 -13.10
N THR A 49 -13.20 -15.11 -12.58
CA THR A 49 -14.30 -14.16 -12.79
C THR A 49 -13.98 -12.80 -12.15
N ALA A 50 -13.43 -12.80 -10.94
CA ALA A 50 -13.01 -11.59 -10.25
C ALA A 50 -11.86 -10.89 -11.01
N LYS A 51 -10.88 -11.66 -11.52
CA LYS A 51 -9.81 -11.16 -12.39
C LYS A 51 -10.38 -10.50 -13.64
N ALA A 52 -11.23 -11.20 -14.40
CA ALA A 52 -11.83 -10.67 -15.63
C ALA A 52 -12.65 -9.40 -15.37
N THR A 53 -13.43 -9.39 -14.29
CA THR A 53 -14.21 -8.20 -13.89
C THR A 53 -13.31 -7.02 -13.52
N MET A 54 -12.20 -7.27 -12.83
CA MET A 54 -11.23 -6.25 -12.46
C MET A 54 -10.50 -5.71 -13.69
N ILE A 55 -10.08 -6.60 -14.60
CA ILE A 55 -9.44 -6.24 -15.88
C ILE A 55 -10.36 -5.35 -16.72
N ARG A 56 -11.65 -5.67 -16.82
CA ARG A 56 -12.64 -4.86 -17.56
C ARG A 56 -12.80 -3.43 -17.04
N ARG A 57 -12.38 -3.14 -15.80
CA ARG A 57 -12.43 -1.79 -15.22
C ARG A 57 -11.19 -0.96 -15.55
N TYR A 58 -10.18 -1.58 -16.15
CA TYR A 58 -8.93 -0.92 -16.48
C TYR A 58 -8.96 -0.30 -17.87
N SER A 59 -8.31 0.85 -17.98
CA SER A 59 -8.03 1.48 -19.26
C SER A 59 -7.01 0.65 -20.05
N GLU A 60 -7.06 0.70 -21.38
CA GLU A 60 -6.08 0.04 -22.27
C GLU A 60 -4.62 0.31 -21.86
N PRO A 61 -4.23 1.56 -21.49
CA PRO A 61 -2.88 1.83 -21.02
C PRO A 61 -2.49 1.07 -19.75
N SER A 62 -3.43 0.59 -18.93
CA SER A 62 -3.14 -0.10 -17.67
C SER A 62 -2.82 -1.59 -17.87
N ILE A 63 -3.50 -2.25 -18.82
CA ILE A 63 -3.47 -3.71 -18.97
C ILE A 63 -2.07 -4.22 -19.35
N SER A 64 -1.30 -3.42 -20.10
CA SER A 64 0.02 -3.79 -20.61
C SER A 64 1.19 -3.40 -19.70
N LYS A 65 0.92 -2.82 -18.51
CA LYS A 65 1.97 -2.21 -17.68
C LYS A 65 2.64 -3.22 -16.76
N ASN A 66 3.94 -3.38 -16.96
CA ASN A 66 4.81 -4.18 -16.10
C ASN A 66 5.50 -3.33 -15.05
N CYS A 67 5.60 -3.83 -13.82
CA CYS A 67 6.36 -3.21 -12.76
C CYS A 67 7.86 -3.26 -13.10
N ILE A 68 8.55 -2.12 -13.06
CA ILE A 68 9.99 -2.06 -13.40
C ILE A 68 10.87 -2.83 -12.39
N ILE A 69 10.42 -3.00 -11.14
CA ILE A 69 11.20 -3.67 -10.08
C ILE A 69 11.10 -5.20 -10.14
N CYS A 70 9.88 -5.73 -10.31
CA CYS A 70 9.65 -7.18 -10.30
C CYS A 70 9.38 -7.77 -11.67
N HIS A 71 9.35 -6.93 -12.72
CA HIS A 71 9.08 -7.28 -14.12
C HIS A 71 7.72 -7.97 -14.39
N GLY A 72 6.87 -8.10 -13.37
CA GLY A 72 5.53 -8.68 -13.49
C GLY A 72 4.49 -7.69 -13.97
N ASN A 73 3.52 -8.19 -14.75
CA ASN A 73 2.34 -7.44 -15.14
C ASN A 73 1.49 -7.11 -13.90
N ILE A 74 1.23 -5.82 -13.69
CA ILE A 74 0.60 -5.34 -12.45
C ILE A 74 -0.85 -5.81 -12.36
N VAL A 75 -1.58 -5.75 -13.48
CA VAL A 75 -2.99 -6.09 -13.59
C VAL A 75 -3.20 -7.61 -13.49
N GLU A 76 -2.43 -8.41 -14.22
CA GLU A 76 -2.54 -9.88 -14.21
C GLU A 76 -2.24 -10.47 -12.82
N GLN A 77 -1.32 -9.83 -12.10
CA GLN A 77 -0.97 -10.16 -10.72
C GLN A 77 -1.95 -9.60 -9.69
N LEU A 78 -3.06 -8.98 -10.12
CA LEU A 78 -4.06 -8.33 -9.26
C LEU A 78 -3.46 -7.33 -8.26
N ASN A 79 -2.36 -6.70 -8.66
CA ASN A 79 -1.72 -5.67 -7.88
C ASN A 79 -2.26 -4.29 -8.25
N ARG A 80 -2.10 -3.35 -7.32
CA ARG A 80 -2.40 -1.95 -7.55
C ARG A 80 -1.15 -1.24 -8.06
N PHE A 81 -1.31 -0.27 -8.94
CA PHE A 81 -0.26 0.65 -9.35
C PHE A 81 0.18 1.52 -8.18
N ALA A 82 1.47 1.80 -8.05
CA ALA A 82 1.98 2.86 -7.19
C ALA A 82 2.16 4.13 -8.02
N ILE A 83 1.15 5.01 -8.02
CA ILE A 83 1.25 6.30 -8.70
C ILE A 83 2.17 7.19 -7.89
N MET A 84 3.34 7.53 -8.43
CA MET A 84 4.34 8.35 -7.77
C MET A 84 4.01 9.83 -7.96
N GLN A 85 4.23 10.67 -6.95
CA GLN A 85 3.89 12.09 -7.03
C GLN A 85 4.73 12.87 -8.06
N SER A 86 6.00 12.50 -8.20
CA SER A 86 7.01 13.34 -8.85
C SER A 86 7.59 12.72 -10.14
N CYS A 87 7.08 11.58 -10.59
CA CYS A 87 7.48 10.94 -11.86
C CYS A 87 6.42 9.94 -12.32
N ASN A 88 6.54 9.47 -13.57
CA ASN A 88 5.62 8.50 -14.18
C ASN A 88 6.24 7.09 -14.31
N HIS A 89 7.20 6.74 -13.45
CA HIS A 89 7.78 5.38 -13.46
C HIS A 89 6.77 4.36 -12.93
N VAL A 90 6.66 3.23 -13.62
CA VAL A 90 5.64 2.20 -13.37
C VAL A 90 6.11 1.22 -12.31
N PHE A 91 5.36 1.13 -11.21
CA PHE A 91 5.61 0.16 -10.15
C PHE A 91 4.32 -0.42 -9.60
N CYS A 92 4.37 -1.65 -9.09
CA CYS A 92 3.30 -2.15 -8.24
C CYS A 92 3.46 -1.64 -6.79
N ALA A 93 2.33 -1.44 -6.11
CA ALA A 93 2.26 -0.98 -4.72
C ALA A 93 3.06 -1.86 -3.74
N PRO A 94 3.10 -3.21 -3.85
CA PRO A 94 3.96 -4.03 -3.01
C PRO A 94 5.45 -3.72 -3.14
N CYS A 95 5.95 -3.50 -4.36
CA CYS A 95 7.36 -3.21 -4.59
C CYS A 95 7.76 -1.84 -4.00
N ILE A 96 6.97 -0.79 -4.21
CA ILE A 96 7.25 0.52 -3.62
C ILE A 96 7.11 0.50 -2.09
N LYS A 97 6.16 -0.28 -1.55
CA LYS A 97 6.04 -0.48 -0.10
C LYS A 97 7.31 -1.09 0.49
N ARG A 98 7.87 -2.13 -0.14
CA ARG A 98 9.14 -2.76 0.29
C ARG A 98 10.32 -1.80 0.15
N TRP A 99 10.42 -1.09 -0.97
CA TRP A 99 11.46 -0.08 -1.20
C TRP A 99 11.49 0.98 -0.09
N ARG A 100 10.32 1.55 0.25
CA ARG A 100 10.19 2.57 1.30
C ARG A 100 10.42 2.03 2.71
N ALA A 101 10.25 0.72 2.93
CA ALA A 101 10.46 0.07 4.21
C ALA A 101 11.91 -0.40 4.45
N THR A 102 12.73 -0.43 3.39
CA THR A 102 14.11 -0.92 3.49
C THR A 102 14.97 0.01 4.36
N THR A 103 15.83 -0.57 5.20
CA THR A 103 16.81 0.16 6.02
C THR A 103 18.20 0.18 5.40
N ALA A 104 18.41 -0.59 4.33
CA ALA A 104 19.67 -0.68 3.59
C ALA A 104 20.07 0.62 2.85
N HIS A 105 19.18 1.61 2.79
CA HIS A 105 19.43 2.89 2.14
C HIS A 105 19.09 4.06 3.08
N SER A 106 19.69 5.24 2.81
CA SER A 106 19.36 6.46 3.53
C SER A 106 17.85 6.75 3.46
N LYS A 107 17.30 7.42 4.48
CA LYS A 107 15.89 7.83 4.53
C LYS A 107 15.48 8.73 3.36
N GLU A 108 16.43 9.35 2.69
CA GLU A 108 16.22 10.17 1.50
C GLU A 108 16.12 9.30 0.24
N ASN A 109 17.02 8.33 0.09
CA ASN A 109 16.99 7.38 -1.02
C ASN A 109 15.72 6.53 -1.01
N THR A 110 15.26 6.07 0.15
CA THR A 110 13.98 5.32 0.25
C THR A 110 12.75 6.17 -0.06
N LYS A 111 12.87 7.51 -0.03
CA LYS A 111 11.82 8.44 -0.43
C LYS A 111 11.94 8.91 -1.88
N SER A 112 12.96 8.46 -2.59
CA SER A 112 13.16 8.74 -4.00
C SER A 112 12.57 7.65 -4.90
N CYS A 113 12.31 8.00 -6.16
CA CYS A 113 12.01 7.02 -7.19
C CYS A 113 13.20 6.05 -7.36
N PRO A 114 12.99 4.72 -7.34
CA PRO A 114 14.06 3.74 -7.56
C PRO A 114 14.86 3.92 -8.86
N ILE A 115 14.23 4.50 -9.89
CA ILE A 115 14.79 4.65 -11.23
C ILE A 115 15.47 6.01 -11.41
N CYS A 116 14.70 7.10 -11.39
CA CYS A 116 15.23 8.45 -11.67
C CYS A 116 15.72 9.21 -10.43
N ARG A 117 15.60 8.63 -9.23
CA ARG A 117 16.03 9.23 -7.95
C ARG A 117 15.41 10.59 -7.60
N VAL A 118 14.41 11.07 -8.36
CA VAL A 118 13.62 12.24 -7.96
C VAL A 118 12.94 11.96 -6.63
N ILE A 119 13.01 12.91 -5.71
CA ILE A 119 12.34 12.80 -4.42
C ILE A 119 10.83 12.83 -4.65
N SER A 120 10.16 11.80 -4.18
CA SER A 120 8.72 11.67 -4.26
C SER A 120 8.21 11.17 -2.91
N TYR A 121 7.79 12.11 -2.06
CA TYR A 121 7.46 11.80 -0.67
C TYR A 121 6.24 10.87 -0.54
N GLN A 122 5.37 10.86 -1.55
CA GLN A 122 4.12 10.13 -1.55
C GLN A 122 3.98 9.26 -2.79
N TYR A 123 3.24 8.19 -2.63
CA TYR A 123 2.66 7.44 -3.73
C TYR A 123 1.23 7.05 -3.34
N ILE A 124 0.35 6.96 -4.31
CA ILE A 124 -1.05 6.55 -4.10
C ILE A 124 -1.26 5.21 -4.82
N PRO A 125 -1.67 4.16 -4.08
CA PRO A 125 -2.13 2.94 -4.72
C PRO A 125 -3.39 3.23 -5.56
N SER A 126 -3.33 2.93 -6.85
CA SER A 126 -4.44 3.05 -7.80
C SER A 126 -4.71 1.71 -8.45
N ASP A 127 -5.97 1.46 -8.80
CA ASP A 127 -6.32 0.24 -9.53
C ASP A 127 -5.92 0.37 -11.00
N TYR A 128 -5.99 1.57 -11.58
CA TYR A 128 -5.60 1.85 -12.97
C TYR A 128 -4.35 2.75 -13.05
N TRP A 129 -3.66 2.67 -14.19
CA TRP A 129 -2.50 3.49 -14.50
C TRP A 129 -2.92 4.91 -14.89
N ILE A 130 -2.15 5.90 -14.38
CA ILE A 130 -2.36 7.32 -14.62
C ILE A 130 -1.01 7.93 -14.99
N ASP A 131 -0.87 8.45 -16.20
CA ASP A 131 0.30 9.20 -16.66
C ASP A 131 -0.02 10.66 -17.01
N ASP A 132 -1.29 11.00 -17.22
CA ASP A 132 -1.75 12.38 -17.36
C ASP A 132 -1.40 13.20 -16.12
N THR A 133 -0.90 14.42 -16.35
CA THR A 133 -0.40 15.27 -15.27
C THR A 133 -1.53 15.88 -14.46
N ASN A 134 -2.64 16.24 -15.09
CA ASN A 134 -3.79 16.86 -14.41
C ASN A 134 -4.53 15.83 -13.56
N GLU A 135 -4.82 14.66 -14.13
CA GLU A 135 -5.45 13.54 -13.41
C GLU A 135 -4.59 13.11 -12.21
N LYS A 136 -3.26 13.04 -12.38
CA LYS A 136 -2.34 12.76 -11.27
C LYS A 136 -2.40 13.85 -10.21
N HIS A 137 -2.39 15.13 -10.58
CA HIS A 137 -2.51 16.22 -9.62
C HIS A 137 -3.83 16.15 -8.84
N GLU A 138 -4.94 15.90 -9.53
CA GLU A 138 -6.26 15.73 -8.90
C GLU A 138 -6.28 14.54 -7.93
N LEU A 139 -5.71 13.40 -8.33
CA LEU A 139 -5.59 12.21 -7.47
C LEU A 139 -4.88 12.55 -6.15
N PHE A 140 -3.72 13.22 -6.22
CA PHE A 140 -2.97 13.60 -5.03
C PHE A 140 -3.68 14.66 -4.17
N PHE A 141 -4.34 15.61 -4.82
CA PHE A 141 -5.14 16.62 -4.14
C PHE A 141 -6.30 16.00 -3.35
N ASN A 142 -7.13 15.19 -4.02
CA ASN A 142 -8.28 14.52 -3.42
C ASN A 142 -7.87 13.55 -2.33
N HIS A 143 -6.79 12.79 -2.54
CA HIS A 143 -6.24 11.90 -1.52
C HIS A 143 -5.86 12.67 -0.26
N LYS A 144 -5.17 13.81 -0.40
CA LYS A 144 -4.80 14.67 0.73
C LYS A 144 -6.03 15.14 1.50
N GLN A 145 -7.11 15.52 0.83
CA GLN A 145 -8.36 15.95 1.48
C GLN A 145 -9.06 14.82 2.26
N ILE A 146 -8.95 13.59 1.78
CA ILE A 146 -9.54 12.42 2.44
C ILE A 146 -8.72 12.03 3.67
N VAL A 147 -7.39 11.97 3.53
CA VAL A 147 -6.51 11.51 4.62
C VAL A 147 -6.30 12.57 5.70
N SER A 148 -6.41 13.86 5.37
CA SER A 148 -6.35 14.95 6.36
C SER A 148 -7.47 14.89 7.40
N LYS A 149 -8.58 14.21 7.09
CA LYS A 149 -9.69 13.95 8.02
C LYS A 149 -9.47 12.71 8.89
N LYS A 150 -8.52 11.84 8.52
CA LYS A 150 -8.23 10.60 9.26
C LYS A 150 -7.14 10.87 10.31
N LEU A 151 -7.38 10.45 11.55
CA LEU A 151 -6.39 10.58 12.62
C LEU A 151 -5.07 9.89 12.25
N CYS A 152 -3.95 10.60 12.44
CA CYS A 152 -2.62 10.07 12.24
C CYS A 152 -2.40 8.83 13.12
N ARG A 153 -1.98 7.72 12.50
CA ARG A 153 -1.71 6.46 13.21
C ARG A 153 -0.64 6.60 14.29
N TYR A 154 0.37 7.44 14.09
CA TYR A 154 1.42 7.65 15.08
C TYR A 154 0.89 8.43 16.28
N LEU A 155 0.06 9.45 16.03
CA LEU A 155 -0.57 10.23 17.08
C LEU A 155 -1.58 9.41 17.90
N LYS A 156 -2.26 8.44 17.26
CA LYS A 156 -3.12 7.48 17.96
C LYS A 156 -2.36 6.66 19.02
N ASN A 157 -1.08 6.39 18.81
CA ASN A 157 -0.26 5.57 19.70
C ASN A 157 0.59 6.40 20.67
N ASP A 158 1.11 7.55 20.22
CA ASP A 158 1.90 8.50 20.99
C ASP A 158 1.37 9.92 20.67
N PRO A 159 0.46 10.48 21.49
CA PRO A 159 -0.17 11.77 21.23
C PRO A 159 0.81 12.94 21.14
N LYS A 160 2.10 12.74 21.39
CA LYS A 160 3.12 13.80 21.36
C LYS A 160 4.02 13.72 20.15
N TRP A 161 3.93 12.67 19.33
CA TRP A 161 4.92 12.46 18.28
C TRP A 161 4.40 11.81 17.00
N CYS A 162 4.76 12.44 15.88
CA CYS A 162 4.63 11.88 14.55
C CYS A 162 5.99 11.96 13.83
N PRO A 163 6.53 10.86 13.31
CA PRO A 163 7.82 10.86 12.60
C PRO A 163 7.81 11.71 11.33
N PHE A 164 6.62 11.99 10.78
CA PHE A 164 6.45 12.85 9.61
C PHE A 164 6.32 14.33 9.96
N GLY A 165 6.02 14.67 11.22
CA GLY A 165 5.96 16.07 11.69
C GLY A 165 5.10 16.96 10.79
N SER A 166 5.65 18.12 10.41
CA SER A 166 5.01 19.08 9.49
C SER A 166 4.72 18.53 8.09
N LYS A 167 5.35 17.42 7.68
CA LYS A 167 5.09 16.74 6.40
C LYS A 167 4.00 15.66 6.48
N CYS A 168 3.38 15.44 7.66
CA CYS A 168 2.27 14.51 7.81
C CYS A 168 1.02 15.05 7.09
N ILE A 169 0.36 14.20 6.30
CA ILE A 169 -0.91 14.54 5.61
C ILE A 169 -2.15 14.08 6.36
N TYR A 170 -1.99 13.35 7.47
CA TYR A 170 -3.09 12.91 8.32
C TYR A 170 -3.45 13.98 9.36
N SER A 171 -4.65 13.88 9.94
CA SER A 171 -5.07 14.77 11.04
C SER A 171 -4.18 14.58 12.26
N HIS A 172 -3.81 15.71 12.89
CA HIS A 172 -3.22 15.75 14.22
C HIS A 172 -4.15 16.37 15.26
N SER A 173 -5.45 16.33 15.00
CA SER A 173 -6.47 16.74 15.97
C SER A 173 -7.05 15.53 16.70
N ILE A 174 -6.97 15.51 18.03
CA ILE A 174 -7.65 14.53 18.89
C ILE A 174 -8.62 15.30 19.78
N ASN A 175 -9.92 14.97 19.74
CA ASN A 175 -10.97 15.66 20.51
C ASN A 175 -10.92 17.19 20.34
N SER A 176 -10.73 17.65 19.09
CA SER A 176 -10.61 19.08 18.72
C SER A 176 -9.36 19.79 19.25
N VAL A 177 -8.44 19.08 19.91
CA VAL A 177 -7.12 19.61 20.30
C VAL A 177 -6.13 19.32 19.19
N GLU A 178 -5.58 20.37 18.58
CA GLU A 178 -4.53 20.24 17.55
C GLU A 178 -3.16 20.04 18.20
N PHE A 179 -2.49 18.95 17.85
CA PHE A 179 -1.14 18.64 18.35
C PHE A 179 -0.07 19.22 17.41
N SER A 180 0.98 19.78 18.02
CA SER A 180 2.03 20.49 17.30
C SER A 180 2.77 19.58 16.32
N ARG A 181 3.01 20.09 15.11
CA ARG A 181 3.74 19.38 14.06
C ARG A 181 5.22 19.73 14.16
N GLY A 182 5.97 18.94 14.91
CA GLY A 182 7.43 19.08 15.03
C GLY A 182 8.18 18.87 13.71
N LYS A 183 9.51 19.01 13.74
CA LYS A 183 10.36 18.72 12.57
C LYS A 183 10.29 17.23 12.21
N PRO A 184 10.18 16.87 10.91
CA PRO A 184 10.19 15.46 10.49
C PRO A 184 11.42 14.72 11.02
N GLY A 185 11.23 13.53 11.59
CA GLY A 185 12.30 12.66 12.07
C GLY A 185 12.92 13.03 13.42
N VAL A 186 12.56 14.16 14.04
CA VAL A 186 13.04 14.56 15.36
C VAL A 186 11.95 14.26 16.40
N LYS A 187 12.24 13.36 17.36
CA LYS A 187 11.34 13.17 18.51
C LYS A 187 11.52 14.36 19.45
N PRO A 188 10.46 15.13 19.80
CA PRO A 188 10.57 16.20 20.77
C PRO A 188 11.08 15.59 22.09
N LYS A 189 12.11 16.22 22.68
CA LYS A 189 12.57 15.84 24.02
C LYS A 189 11.41 16.07 24.98
N ASN A 190 11.14 15.11 25.86
CA ASN A 190 10.18 15.31 26.94
C ASN A 190 10.65 16.52 27.76
N PHE A 191 9.89 17.62 27.73
CA PHE A 191 9.98 18.61 28.80
C PHE A 191 9.18 18.01 29.96
N SER A 192 9.89 17.42 30.91
CA SER A 192 9.38 17.23 32.25
C SER A 192 9.18 18.64 32.83
N ILE A 193 7.93 18.98 33.16
CA ILE A 193 7.65 20.07 34.09
C ILE A 193 7.93 19.53 35.49
#